data_AF-A0A6L4A8F1-F1
#
_entry.id   AF-A0A6L4A8F1-F1
#
_cell.length_a   1.000
_cell.length_b   1.000
_cell.length_c   1.000
_cell.angle_alpha   90.00
_cell.angle_beta   90.00
_cell.angle_gamma   90.00
#
_symmetry.space_group_name_H-M   'P 1'
#
loop_
_entity.id
_entity.type
_entity.pdbx_description
1 polymer ?
#
loop_
_entity_poly.entity_id
_entity_poly.type
_entity_poly.pdbx_seq_one_letter_code
_entity_poly.pdbx_strand_id
1 'polypeptide(L)'
;MNPVDLEIQLEACLRRLAKGATLEECLAAYPHNRAALEPLLRTALELSAAVPPSSLPTPEQIARMQTKVINGLAPQSKILRFPNRTVMRFGLMAAGMMLILGGYVVLTGGQDDPDQHGEAAISTATHATTEGVTSPAPTIVAIVPTQTATAIPSATATLRPSEAASPVPSVT
;
A
#
# COMPACT_ATOMS: atom_id res chain seq x y z
N MET A 1 -11.81 16.47 9.25
CA MET A 1 -10.42 16.12 8.88
C MET A 1 -10.50 14.91 7.96
N ASN A 2 -10.16 15.03 6.67
CA ASN A 2 -10.21 13.84 5.80
C ASN A 2 -8.97 12.98 6.06
N PRO A 3 -9.12 11.66 6.22
CA PRO A 3 -7.99 10.75 6.44
C PRO A 3 -7.01 10.75 5.25
N VAL A 4 -7.54 10.91 4.04
CA VAL A 4 -6.75 10.92 2.78
C VAL A 4 -5.79 12.12 2.75
N ASP A 5 -6.19 13.29 3.23
CA ASP A 5 -5.35 14.48 3.25
C ASP A 5 -4.14 14.31 4.19
N LEU A 6 -4.32 13.61 5.31
CA LEU A 6 -3.25 13.35 6.28
C LEU A 6 -2.18 12.43 5.70
N GLU A 7 -2.59 11.36 5.00
CA GLU A 7 -1.68 10.40 4.38
C GLU A 7 -0.81 11.05 3.29
N ILE A 8 -1.42 11.87 2.43
CA ILE A 8 -0.70 12.61 1.38
C ILE A 8 0.34 13.56 1.99
N GLN A 9 -0.02 14.27 3.07
CA GLN A 9 0.89 15.19 3.75
C GLN A 9 2.02 14.45 4.48
N LEU A 10 1.73 13.31 5.10
CA LEU A 10 2.73 12.45 5.73
C LEU A 10 3.75 11.98 4.69
N GLU A 11 3.29 11.47 3.54
CA GLU A 11 4.16 11.01 2.47
C GLU A 11 5.03 12.16 1.92
N ALA A 12 4.43 13.34 1.71
CA ALA A 12 5.16 14.53 1.28
C ALA A 12 6.25 14.93 2.29
N CYS A 13 5.96 14.88 3.59
CA CYS A 13 6.93 15.15 4.65
C CYS A 13 8.08 14.13 4.66
N LEU A 14 7.76 12.82 4.57
CA LEU A 14 8.77 11.76 4.53
C LEU A 14 9.71 11.91 3.32
N ARG A 15 9.20 12.26 2.14
CA ARG A 15 10.04 12.54 0.96
C ARG A 15 10.95 13.74 1.14
N ARG A 16 10.55 14.77 1.89
CA ARG A 16 11.38 15.95 2.19
C ARG A 16 12.45 15.61 3.23
N LEU A 17 12.10 14.89 4.30
CA LEU A 17 13.06 14.38 5.28
C LEU A 17 14.15 13.53 4.62
N ALA A 18 13.77 12.66 3.68
CA ALA A 18 14.72 11.87 2.89
C ALA A 18 15.67 12.73 2.02
N LYS A 19 15.29 13.97 1.69
CA LYS A 19 16.12 14.95 0.97
C LYS A 19 16.96 15.84 1.92
N GLY A 20 16.88 15.62 3.23
CA GLY A 20 17.61 16.39 4.24
C GLY A 20 16.86 17.57 4.85
N ALA A 21 15.55 17.70 4.62
CA ALA A 21 14.73 18.67 5.36
C ALA A 21 14.64 18.29 6.85
N THR A 22 14.34 19.27 7.71
CA THR A 22 14.11 19.01 9.13
C THR A 22 12.64 18.71 9.43
N LEU A 23 12.38 18.09 10.59
CA LEU A 23 11.03 17.79 11.06
C LEU A 23 10.20 19.07 11.20
N GLU A 24 10.81 20.12 11.76
CA GLU A 24 10.18 21.41 12.00
C GLU A 24 9.82 22.12 10.70
N GLU A 25 10.66 22.03 9.68
CA GLU A 25 10.41 22.59 8.34
C GLU A 25 9.24 21.89 7.64
N CYS A 26 9.16 20.56 7.78
CA CYS A 26 8.01 19.79 7.30
C CYS A 26 6.71 20.18 8.04
N LEU A 27 6.74 20.27 9.37
CA LEU A 27 5.56 20.63 10.16
C LEU A 27 5.13 22.10 9.97
N ALA A 28 6.05 23.00 9.63
CA ALA A 28 5.74 24.39 9.29
C ALA A 28 4.92 24.51 7.99
N ALA A 29 5.07 23.56 7.06
CA ALA A 29 4.29 23.52 5.83
C ALA A 29 2.82 23.08 6.04
N TYR A 30 2.52 22.42 7.16
CA TYR A 30 1.19 21.86 7.46
C TYR A 30 0.72 22.21 8.89
N PRO A 31 0.52 23.50 9.22
CA PRO A 31 0.22 23.93 10.58
C PRO A 31 -1.08 23.35 11.14
N HIS A 32 -2.10 23.17 10.28
CA HIS A 32 -3.39 22.60 10.70
C HIS A 32 -3.27 21.13 11.14
N ASN A 33 -2.33 20.37 10.57
CA ASN A 33 -2.21 18.92 10.81
C ASN A 33 -1.01 18.58 11.69
N ARG A 34 -0.32 19.58 12.24
CA ARG A 34 0.90 19.42 13.04
C ARG A 34 0.73 18.42 14.18
N ALA A 35 -0.33 18.57 14.96
CA ALA A 35 -0.60 17.71 16.12
C ALA A 35 -0.79 16.23 15.75
N ALA A 36 -1.29 15.95 14.55
CA ALA A 36 -1.48 14.58 14.05
C ALA A 36 -0.21 14.03 13.36
N LEU A 37 0.51 14.87 12.61
CA LEU A 37 1.71 14.47 11.85
C LEU A 37 2.95 14.28 12.74
N GLU A 38 3.12 15.09 13.77
CA GLU A 38 4.29 15.07 14.65
C GLU A 38 4.59 13.68 15.25
N PRO A 39 3.64 12.98 15.92
CA PRO A 39 3.93 11.66 16.48
C PRO A 39 4.21 10.60 15.41
N LEU A 40 3.54 10.68 14.26
CA LEU A 40 3.76 9.75 13.15
C LEU A 40 5.16 9.91 12.56
N LEU A 41 5.59 11.16 12.33
CA LEU A 41 6.92 11.45 11.80
C LEU A 41 8.02 11.09 12.80
N ARG A 42 7.82 11.34 14.10
CA ARG A 42 8.78 10.94 15.14
C ARG A 42 8.96 9.44 15.18
N THR A 43 7.86 8.69 15.13
CA THR A 43 7.89 7.22 15.10
C THR A 43 8.59 6.70 13.84
N ALA A 44 8.32 7.31 12.68
CA ALA A 44 8.99 6.95 11.43
C ALA A 44 10.51 7.22 11.50
N LEU A 45 10.92 8.34 12.11
CA LEU A 45 12.33 8.67 12.30
C LEU A 45 13.03 7.69 13.26
N GLU A 46 12.40 7.38 14.39
CA GLU A 46 12.92 6.38 15.34
C GLU A 46 13.07 5.01 14.68
N LEU A 47 12.07 4.58 13.91
CA LEU A 47 12.13 3.33 13.16
C LEU A 47 13.24 3.36 12.09
N SER A 48 13.39 4.48 11.37
CA SER A 48 14.45 4.64 10.37
C SER A 48 15.85 4.62 10.97
N ALA A 49 16.01 5.12 12.21
CA ALA A 49 17.27 5.07 12.94
C ALA A 49 17.58 3.68 13.49
N ALA A 50 16.54 2.93 13.87
CA ALA A 50 16.66 1.56 14.38
C ALA A 50 16.95 0.53 13.28
N VAL A 51 16.49 0.77 12.04
CA VAL A 51 16.70 -0.13 10.91
C VAL A 51 18.04 0.21 10.24
N PRO A 52 19.05 -0.67 10.29
CA PRO A 52 20.32 -0.41 9.63
C PRO A 52 20.12 -0.35 8.10
N PRO A 53 20.81 0.56 7.40
CA PRO A 53 20.66 0.71 5.94
C PRO A 53 21.03 -0.57 5.17
N SER A 54 21.78 -1.48 5.78
CA SER A 54 22.20 -2.76 5.20
C SER A 54 21.10 -3.82 5.15
N SER A 55 19.93 -3.62 5.79
CA SER A 55 18.83 -4.57 5.74
C SER A 55 17.83 -4.30 4.61
N LEU A 56 18.01 -3.21 3.85
CA LEU A 56 17.19 -2.97 2.67
C LEU A 56 17.63 -3.92 1.54
N PRO A 57 16.70 -4.69 0.96
CA PRO A 57 17.04 -5.59 -0.14
C PRO A 57 17.59 -4.76 -1.30
N THR A 58 18.68 -5.24 -1.89
CA THR A 58 19.25 -4.57 -3.05
C THR A 58 18.24 -4.56 -4.20
N PRO A 59 18.25 -3.57 -5.10
CA PRO A 59 17.34 -3.53 -6.24
C PRO A 59 17.40 -4.83 -7.08
N GLU A 60 18.56 -5.47 -7.14
CA GLU A 60 18.71 -6.80 -7.75
C GLU A 60 17.92 -7.89 -7.02
N GLN A 61 17.91 -7.89 -5.68
CA GLN A 61 17.13 -8.84 -4.89
C GLN A 61 15.64 -8.63 -5.09
N ILE A 62 15.18 -7.37 -5.13
CA ILE A 62 13.79 -7.03 -5.39
C ILE A 62 13.37 -7.56 -6.77
N ALA A 63 14.18 -7.31 -7.81
CA ALA A 63 13.90 -7.82 -9.16
C ALA A 63 13.83 -9.35 -9.19
N ARG A 64 14.77 -10.05 -8.52
CA ARG A 64 14.75 -11.52 -8.41
C ARG A 64 13.51 -12.04 -7.68
N MET A 65 13.05 -11.35 -6.64
CA MET A 65 11.83 -11.72 -5.92
C MET A 65 10.58 -11.51 -6.78
N GLN A 66 10.48 -10.38 -7.49
CA GLN A 66 9.37 -10.10 -8.40
C GLN A 66 9.25 -11.15 -9.50
N THR A 67 10.37 -11.56 -10.12
CA THR A 67 10.36 -12.62 -11.13
C THR A 67 9.86 -13.95 -10.56
N LYS A 68 10.23 -14.29 -9.31
CA LYS A 68 9.73 -15.51 -8.65
C LYS A 68 8.23 -15.44 -8.36
N VAL A 69 7.72 -14.29 -7.95
CA VAL A 69 6.28 -14.10 -7.71
C VAL A 69 5.49 -14.24 -9.02
N ILE A 70 5.92 -13.56 -10.08
CA ILE A 70 5.27 -13.62 -11.40
C ILE A 70 5.32 -15.04 -11.97
N ASN A 71 6.48 -15.70 -11.92
CA ASN A 71 6.63 -17.07 -12.42
C ASN A 71 5.96 -18.11 -11.52
N GLY A 72 5.80 -17.83 -10.22
CA GLY A 72 5.07 -18.69 -9.29
C GLY A 72 3.54 -18.59 -9.43
N LEU A 73 3.04 -17.47 -9.95
CA LEU A 73 1.64 -17.27 -10.31
C LEU A 73 1.28 -17.83 -11.68
N ALA A 74 2.27 -18.20 -12.51
CA ALA A 74 2.00 -18.96 -13.72
C ALA A 74 1.34 -20.28 -13.29
N PRO A 75 0.12 -20.60 -13.79
CA PRO A 75 -0.58 -21.79 -13.37
C PRO A 75 0.32 -22.98 -13.67
N GLN A 76 0.78 -23.68 -12.63
CA GLN A 76 1.36 -25.01 -12.75
C GLN A 76 0.24 -25.97 -13.15
N SER A 77 -0.32 -25.77 -14.33
CA SER A 77 -1.11 -26.76 -15.02
C SER A 77 -0.14 -27.81 -15.55
N LYS A 78 0.42 -28.58 -14.61
CA LYS A 78 0.79 -29.97 -14.88
C LYS A 78 -0.52 -30.69 -15.16
N ILE A 79 -1.12 -30.42 -16.32
CA ILE A 79 -2.09 -31.28 -16.95
C ILE A 79 -1.30 -32.55 -17.20
N LEU A 80 -1.44 -33.49 -16.25
CA LEU A 80 -1.12 -34.88 -16.45
C LEU A 80 -1.93 -35.30 -17.69
N ARG A 81 -1.28 -35.23 -18.85
CA ARG A 81 -1.73 -35.82 -20.11
C ARG A 81 -1.74 -37.32 -19.89
N PHE A 82 -2.79 -37.82 -19.25
CA PHE A 82 -3.15 -39.22 -19.38
C PHE A 82 -3.56 -39.40 -20.86
N PRO A 83 -2.87 -40.29 -21.61
CA PRO A 83 -3.24 -40.55 -23.00
C PRO A 83 -4.60 -41.23 -23.02
N ASN A 84 -5.66 -40.44 -23.19
CA ASN A 84 -7.04 -40.90 -23.10
C ASN A 84 -7.45 -41.62 -24.40
N ARG A 85 -7.00 -42.87 -24.52
CA ARG A 85 -7.33 -43.80 -25.62
C ARG A 85 -8.82 -44.16 -25.68
N THR A 86 -9.57 -43.83 -24.63
CA THR A 86 -11.00 -44.13 -24.47
C THR A 86 -11.93 -43.16 -25.20
N VAL A 87 -11.55 -41.90 -25.39
CA VAL A 87 -12.44 -40.88 -26.02
C VAL A 87 -12.70 -41.18 -27.50
N MET A 88 -11.75 -41.84 -28.17
CA MET A 88 -11.90 -42.18 -29.59
C MET A 88 -13.01 -43.22 -29.84
N ARG A 89 -13.34 -44.05 -28.83
CA ARG A 89 -14.43 -45.04 -28.96
C ARG A 89 -15.82 -44.42 -28.81
N PHE A 90 -15.96 -43.34 -28.05
CA PHE A 90 -17.25 -42.68 -27.87
C PHE A 90 -17.61 -41.73 -29.03
N GLY A 91 -16.63 -41.11 -29.69
CA GLY A 91 -16.88 -40.24 -30.84
C GLY A 91 -17.57 -40.95 -32.01
N LEU A 92 -17.25 -42.22 -32.24
CA LEU A 92 -17.81 -43.00 -33.37
C LEU A 92 -19.28 -43.39 -33.15
N MET A 93 -19.68 -43.64 -31.89
CA MET A 93 -21.08 -43.94 -31.55
C MET A 93 -21.99 -42.71 -31.67
N ALA A 94 -21.51 -41.53 -31.24
CA ALA A 94 -22.28 -40.29 -31.33
C ALA A 94 -22.54 -39.87 -32.79
N ALA A 95 -21.55 -40.00 -33.67
CA ALA A 95 -21.72 -39.71 -35.10
C ALA A 95 -22.77 -40.62 -35.77
N GLY A 96 -22.79 -41.90 -35.40
CA GLY A 96 -23.83 -42.84 -35.88
C GLY A 96 -25.24 -42.44 -35.41
N MET A 97 -25.38 -42.07 -34.14
CA MET A 97 -26.69 -41.68 -33.57
C MET A 97 -27.22 -40.36 -34.19
N MET A 98 -26.32 -39.42 -34.47
CA MET A 98 -26.68 -38.12 -35.07
C MET A 98 -27.15 -38.25 -36.52
N LEU A 99 -26.60 -39.20 -37.30
CA LEU A 99 -27.11 -39.51 -38.64
C LEU A 99 -28.51 -40.14 -38.62
N ILE A 100 -28.79 -41.02 -37.65
CA ILE A 100 -30.10 -41.67 -37.52
C ILE A 100 -31.18 -40.64 -37.10
N LEU A 101 -30.86 -39.76 -36.15
CA LEU A 101 -31.79 -38.72 -35.68
C LEU A 101 -31.92 -37.55 -36.65
N GLY A 102 -30.80 -37.08 -37.22
CA GLY A 102 -30.78 -35.98 -38.19
C GLY A 102 -31.47 -36.33 -39.51
N GLY A 103 -31.35 -37.58 -39.97
CA GLY A 103 -32.10 -38.07 -41.13
C GLY A 103 -33.63 -38.11 -40.89
N TYR A 104 -34.06 -38.27 -39.64
CA TYR A 104 -35.47 -38.31 -39.27
C TYR A 104 -36.12 -36.91 -39.25
N VAL A 105 -35.37 -35.88 -38.86
CA VAL A 105 -35.88 -34.50 -38.71
C VAL A 105 -36.05 -33.78 -40.06
N VAL A 106 -35.28 -34.14 -41.10
CA VAL A 106 -35.41 -33.52 -42.44
C VAL A 106 -36.77 -33.83 -43.11
N LEU A 107 -37.51 -34.86 -42.66
CA LEU A 107 -38.85 -35.12 -43.19
C LEU A 107 -39.97 -34.29 -42.54
N THR A 108 -39.72 -33.63 -41.41
CA THR A 108 -40.79 -32.95 -40.65
C THR A 108 -40.39 -31.54 -40.27
N GLY A 109 -40.83 -30.56 -41.05
CA GLY A 109 -41.14 -29.22 -40.54
C GLY A 109 -40.05 -28.18 -40.73
N GLY A 110 -40.08 -27.51 -41.89
CA GLY A 110 -39.73 -26.10 -41.95
C GLY A 110 -40.90 -25.26 -41.44
N GLN A 111 -40.63 -24.33 -40.53
CA GLN A 111 -41.44 -23.12 -40.35
C GLN A 111 -40.59 -22.03 -39.70
N ASP A 112 -40.06 -21.15 -40.54
CA ASP A 112 -39.53 -19.84 -40.18
C ASP A 112 -40.65 -18.96 -39.62
N ASP A 113 -40.38 -18.25 -38.53
CA ASP A 113 -40.94 -16.90 -38.30
C ASP A 113 -39.96 -16.05 -37.47
N PRO A 114 -39.45 -14.94 -38.04
CA PRO A 114 -38.70 -13.89 -37.34
C PRO A 114 -39.68 -12.82 -36.81
N ASP A 115 -39.27 -12.11 -35.75
CA ASP A 115 -39.58 -10.68 -35.47
C ASP A 115 -39.67 -10.41 -33.96
N GLN A 116 -38.65 -9.74 -33.42
CA GLN A 116 -38.83 -8.85 -32.27
C GLN A 116 -38.00 -7.58 -32.48
N HIS A 117 -38.70 -6.54 -32.92
CA HIS A 117 -38.37 -5.13 -32.74
C HIS A 117 -39.39 -4.51 -31.78
N GLY A 118 -38.94 -3.53 -31.00
CA GLY A 118 -39.72 -2.77 -30.01
C GLY A 118 -39.25 -3.13 -28.59
N GLU A 119 -38.97 -2.21 -27.68
CA GLU A 119 -39.58 -0.90 -27.50
C GLU A 119 -38.68 -0.04 -26.57
N ALA A 120 -38.62 1.24 -26.88
CA ALA A 120 -37.94 2.26 -26.09
C ALA A 120 -38.81 2.70 -24.91
N ALA A 121 -38.21 3.00 -23.74
CA ALA A 121 -38.66 4.11 -22.88
C ALA A 121 -37.78 4.30 -21.63
N ILE A 122 -37.04 5.42 -21.61
CA ILE A 122 -36.85 6.40 -20.51
C ILE A 122 -36.89 5.94 -19.04
N SER A 123 -35.83 6.28 -18.29
CA SER A 123 -35.99 7.16 -17.11
C SER A 123 -34.69 7.81 -16.65
N THR A 124 -34.68 9.12 -16.83
CA THR A 124 -33.87 10.13 -16.17
C THR A 124 -34.11 10.10 -14.66
N ALA A 125 -33.04 10.03 -13.86
CA ALA A 125 -33.08 10.41 -12.46
C ALA A 125 -31.75 11.05 -12.05
N THR A 126 -31.71 12.38 -12.12
CA THR A 126 -30.69 13.25 -11.55
C THR A 126 -30.94 13.35 -10.04
N HIS A 127 -30.05 12.79 -9.22
CA HIS A 127 -30.03 13.06 -7.78
C HIS A 127 -28.86 14.00 -7.44
N ALA A 128 -29.21 15.24 -7.12
CA ALA A 128 -28.32 16.21 -6.49
C ALA A 128 -28.37 15.99 -4.97
N THR A 129 -27.26 15.56 -4.38
CA THR A 129 -27.09 15.41 -2.93
C THR A 129 -26.49 16.70 -2.37
N THR A 130 -27.33 17.48 -1.69
CA THR A 130 -26.93 18.63 -0.86
C THR A 130 -26.87 18.15 0.57
N GLU A 131 -25.68 17.93 1.13
CA GLU A 131 -25.52 17.73 2.57
C GLU A 131 -25.16 19.06 3.26
N GLY A 132 -26.06 19.46 4.15
CA GLY A 132 -25.95 20.64 4.97
C GLY A 132 -24.97 20.46 6.12
N VAL A 133 -24.14 21.49 6.29
CA VAL A 133 -23.31 21.73 7.47
C VAL A 133 -24.24 22.03 8.66
N THR A 134 -24.17 21.24 9.72
CA THR A 134 -24.54 21.69 11.07
C THR A 134 -23.56 21.10 12.07
N SER A 135 -22.64 21.96 12.48
CA SER A 135 -21.55 21.74 13.42
C SER A 135 -22.06 21.92 14.85
N PRO A 136 -22.01 20.91 15.74
CA PRO A 136 -22.14 21.13 17.17
C PRO A 136 -20.78 21.57 17.74
N ALA A 137 -20.76 22.77 18.32
CA ALA A 137 -19.62 23.32 19.04
C ALA A 137 -19.25 22.45 20.26
N PRO A 138 -17.99 21.99 20.41
CA PRO A 138 -17.51 21.51 21.69
C PRO A 138 -17.02 22.70 22.53
N THR A 139 -17.61 22.84 23.71
CA THR A 139 -17.09 23.69 24.80
C THR A 139 -15.67 23.22 25.16
N ILE A 140 -14.66 24.02 24.79
CA ILE A 140 -13.27 23.78 25.16
C ILE A 140 -13.11 24.21 26.63
N VAL A 141 -13.00 23.22 27.52
CA VAL A 141 -12.50 23.44 28.88
C VAL A 141 -11.00 23.69 28.77
N ALA A 142 -10.59 24.93 29.02
CA ALA A 142 -9.18 25.33 29.07
C ALA A 142 -8.50 24.63 30.25
N ILE A 143 -7.73 23.58 29.96
CA ILE A 143 -6.81 22.99 30.92
C ILE A 143 -5.53 23.83 30.89
N VAL A 144 -5.33 24.63 31.93
CA VAL A 144 -4.11 25.41 32.15
C VAL A 144 -2.99 24.44 32.56
N PRO A 145 -1.90 24.27 31.79
CA PRO A 145 -0.75 23.54 32.28
C PRO A 145 0.05 24.46 33.22
N THR A 146 -0.03 24.16 34.52
CA THR A 146 0.91 24.64 35.53
C THR A 146 2.32 24.18 35.16
N GLN A 147 3.16 25.12 34.69
CA GLN A 147 4.57 24.83 34.44
C GLN A 147 5.31 24.67 35.78
N THR A 148 5.66 23.44 36.12
CA THR A 148 6.65 23.12 37.15
C THR A 148 8.03 23.47 36.60
N ALA A 149 8.60 24.58 37.06
CA ALA A 149 9.98 24.95 36.78
C ALA A 149 10.93 24.00 37.53
N THR A 150 11.49 23.03 36.81
CA THR A 150 12.60 22.21 37.32
C THR A 150 13.90 22.99 37.14
N ALA A 151 14.45 23.47 38.26
CA ALA A 151 15.74 24.13 38.32
C ALA A 151 16.86 23.21 37.82
N ILE A 152 17.69 23.73 36.92
CA ILE A 152 18.90 23.10 36.39
C ILE A 152 20.03 23.37 37.39
N PRO A 153 20.69 22.37 38.00
CA PRO A 153 21.95 22.60 38.70
C PRO A 153 23.09 22.79 37.69
N SER A 154 23.71 23.96 37.76
CA SER A 154 24.93 24.31 37.04
C SER A 154 26.10 23.47 37.60
N ALA A 155 26.64 22.55 36.81
CA ALA A 155 27.86 21.81 37.15
C ALA A 155 29.04 22.47 36.44
N THR A 156 29.78 23.27 37.20
CA THR A 156 31.08 23.85 36.87
C THR A 156 32.09 22.74 36.53
N ALA A 157 32.56 22.70 35.29
CA ALA A 157 33.67 21.85 34.89
C ALA A 157 35.00 22.53 35.29
N THR A 158 35.60 22.03 36.37
CA THR A 158 36.96 22.37 36.82
C THR A 158 37.98 21.79 35.84
N LEU A 159 38.73 22.65 35.16
CA LEU A 159 39.85 22.29 34.29
C LEU A 159 40.98 21.66 35.12
N ARG A 160 41.41 20.45 34.73
CA ARG A 160 42.59 19.75 35.28
C ARG A 160 43.80 20.04 34.39
N PRO A 161 44.88 20.67 34.90
CA PRO A 161 46.13 20.80 34.15
C PRO A 161 46.85 19.44 34.06
N SER A 162 47.31 19.12 32.85
CA SER A 162 48.12 17.94 32.55
C SER A 162 49.57 18.24 32.92
N GLU A 163 50.03 17.69 34.04
CA GLU A 163 51.41 17.75 34.50
C GLU A 163 52.23 16.69 33.75
N ALA A 164 53.07 17.15 32.82
CA ALA A 164 54.02 16.32 32.09
C ALA A 164 55.32 16.20 32.91
N ALA A 165 55.64 14.99 33.36
CA ALA A 165 56.93 14.67 33.96
C ALA A 165 57.43 13.30 33.48
N SER A 166 58.42 13.34 32.55
CA SER A 166 59.62 12.48 32.43
C SER A 166 59.51 10.94 32.33
N PRO A 167 60.59 10.18 31.97
CA PRO A 167 61.96 10.59 31.63
C PRO A 167 62.55 9.96 30.33
N VAL A 168 63.68 10.54 29.94
CA VAL A 168 64.69 10.06 28.99
C VAL A 168 65.34 8.75 29.47
N PRO A 169 65.68 7.82 28.56
CA PRO A 169 66.81 6.91 28.79
C PRO A 169 67.96 7.20 27.82
N SER A 170 69.13 7.51 28.41
CA SER A 170 70.44 7.38 27.78
C SER A 170 71.06 6.07 28.27
N VAL A 171 71.38 5.14 27.37
CA VAL A 171 72.45 4.15 27.59
C VAL A 171 73.14 3.85 26.25
N THR A 172 74.43 4.19 26.28
CA THR A 172 75.63 3.73 25.56
C THR A 172 75.52 2.49 24.67
#